data_AF-A0A535GZQ7-F1
#
_entry.id   AF-A0A535GZQ7-F1
#
_cell.length_a   1.000
_cell.length_b   1.000
_cell.length_c   1.000
_cell.angle_alpha   90.00
_cell.angle_beta   90.00
_cell.angle_gamma   90.00
#
_symmetry.space_group_name_H-M   'P 1'
#
loop_
_entity.id
_entity.type
_entity.pdbx_description
1 polymer ?
#
loop_
_entity_poly.entity_id
_entity_poly.type
_entity_poly.pdbx_seq_one_letter_code
_entity_poly.pdbx_strand_id
1 'polypeptide(L)' 'ERNRLVRDCITALDHDMRIALILRDVNGMAYDEIAAVLRVPLGTVKSRIARARARVQERLQQHPDFFR' A
#
# COMPACT_ATOMS: atom_id res chain seq x y z
N GLU A 1 16.35 -7.82 -8.03
CA GLU A 1 15.90 -6.49 -8.50
C GLU A 1 14.41 -6.25 -8.32
N ARG A 2 13.53 -7.16 -8.78
CA ARG A 2 12.06 -6.99 -8.69
C ARG A 2 11.53 -6.64 -7.30
N ASN A 3 11.99 -7.32 -6.24
CA ASN A 3 11.62 -7.01 -4.85
C ASN A 3 12.13 -5.66 -4.34
N ARG A 4 13.21 -5.14 -4.92
CA ARG A 4 13.72 -3.80 -4.58
C ARG A 4 12.80 -2.75 -5.19
N LEU A 5 12.42 -2.93 -6.46
CA LEU A 5 11.51 -2.01 -7.12
C LEU A 5 10.16 -1.90 -6.40
N VAL A 6 9.55 -3.02 -6.01
CA VAL A 6 8.29 -3.01 -5.24
C VAL A 6 8.47 -2.22 -3.93
N ARG A 7 9.57 -2.46 -3.22
CA ARG A 7 9.88 -1.72 -1.99
C ARG A 7 10.05 -0.23 -2.23
N ASP A 8 10.72 0.17 -3.30
CA ASP A 8 10.93 1.57 -3.65
C ASP A 8 9.58 2.23 -3.99
N CYS A 9 8.71 1.56 -4.74
CA CYS A 9 7.35 2.05 -5.05
C CYS A 9 6.50 2.25 -3.78
N ILE A 10 6.55 1.29 -2.84
CA ILE A 10 5.84 1.37 -1.55
C ILE A 10 6.45 2.49 -0.67
N THR A 11 7.78 2.61 -0.65
CA THR A 11 8.51 3.61 0.14
C THR A 11 8.29 5.03 -0.38
N ALA A 12 7.88 5.21 -1.62
CA ALA A 12 7.54 6.53 -2.14
C ALA A 12 6.06 6.90 -1.91
N LEU A 13 5.26 6.06 -1.23
CA LEU A 13 3.89 6.42 -0.81
C LEU A 13 3.91 7.36 0.39
N ASP A 14 2.88 8.21 0.50
CA ASP A 14 2.62 8.99 1.71
C ASP A 14 2.53 8.07 2.94
N HIS A 15 2.97 8.56 4.09
CA HIS A 15 3.11 7.77 5.32
C HIS A 15 1.85 6.98 5.66
N ASP A 16 0.70 7.65 5.67
CA ASP A 16 -0.60 7.05 5.99
C ASP A 16 -1.03 5.94 5.02
N MET A 17 -0.77 6.13 3.72
CA MET A 17 -1.07 5.14 2.70
C MET A 17 -0.16 3.93 2.83
N ARG A 18 1.14 4.18 3.07
CA ARG A 18 2.16 3.15 3.25
C ARG A 18 1.84 2.25 4.44
N ILE A 19 1.56 2.84 5.60
CA ILE A 19 1.25 2.09 6.82
C ILE A 19 -0.01 1.26 6.62
N ALA A 20 -1.09 1.84 6.08
CA ALA A 20 -2.32 1.10 5.83
C ALA A 20 -2.12 -0.07 4.84
N LEU A 21 -1.31 0.13 3.80
CA LEU A 21 -0.96 -0.91 2.83
C LEU A 21 -0.15 -2.04 3.47
N ILE A 22 0.88 -1.72 4.27
CA ILE A 22 1.72 -2.72 4.94
C ILE A 22 0.88 -3.57 5.89
N LEU A 23 0.08 -2.93 6.76
CA LEU A 23 -0.74 -3.65 7.73
C LEU A 23 -1.72 -4.61 7.02
N ARG A 24 -2.26 -4.21 5.86
CA ARG A 24 -3.19 -5.05 5.11
C ARG A 24 -2.50 -6.12 4.27
N ASP A 25 -1.60 -5.73 3.38
CA ASP A 25 -1.10 -6.58 2.29
C ASP A 25 0.16 -7.36 2.69
N VAL A 26 0.90 -6.88 3.70
CA VAL A 26 2.09 -7.55 4.22
C VAL A 26 1.78 -8.31 5.52
N ASN A 27 1.05 -7.68 6.45
CA ASN A 27 0.74 -8.28 7.75
C ASN A 27 -0.60 -9.03 7.77
N GLY A 28 -1.43 -8.90 6.74
CA GLY A 28 -2.70 -9.64 6.62
C GLY A 28 -3.83 -9.17 7.55
N MET A 29 -3.66 -8.02 8.22
CA MET A 29 -4.60 -7.51 9.23
C MET A 29 -5.98 -7.18 8.62
N ALA A 30 -7.05 -7.39 9.39
CA ALA A 30 -8.40 -7.06 8.95
C ALA A 30 -8.62 -5.53 8.92
N TYR A 31 -9.52 -5.04 8.05
CA TYR A 31 -9.68 -3.59 7.85
C TYR A 31 -10.17 -2.84 9.10
N ASP A 32 -11.01 -3.49 9.90
CA ASP A 32 -11.53 -3.02 11.18
C ASP A 32 -10.45 -3.01 12.28
N GLU A 33 -9.60 -4.03 12.34
CA GLU A 33 -8.41 -4.03 13.21
C GLU A 33 -7.45 -2.89 12.85
N ILE A 34 -7.20 -2.67 11.55
CA ILE A 34 -6.38 -1.55 11.08
C ILE A 34 -7.01 -0.22 11.48
N ALA A 35 -8.33 -0.08 11.37
CA ALA A 35 -9.05 1.13 11.77
C ALA A 35 -8.87 1.42 13.26
N ALA A 36 -8.94 0.39 14.11
CA ALA A 36 -8.69 0.49 15.54
C ALA A 36 -7.24 0.88 15.86
N VAL A 37 -6.26 0.21 15.23
CA VAL A 37 -4.82 0.47 15.43
C VAL A 37 -4.45 1.89 15.02
N LEU A 38 -4.92 2.33 13.84
CA LEU A 38 -4.61 3.65 13.29
C LEU A 38 -5.50 4.77 13.84
N ARG A 39 -6.53 4.43 14.64
CA ARG A 39 -7.51 5.36 15.19
C ARG A 39 -8.15 6.27 14.13
N VAL A 40 -8.54 5.67 13.01
CA VAL A 40 -9.24 6.35 11.92
C VAL A 40 -10.49 5.58 11.51
N PRO A 41 -11.48 6.23 10.86
CA PRO A 41 -12.66 5.53 10.37
C PRO A 41 -12.34 4.39 9.40
N LEU A 42 -13.13 3.31 9.41
CA LEU A 42 -13.00 2.18 8.49
C LEU A 42 -13.01 2.61 7.00
N GLY A 43 -13.83 3.60 6.65
CA GLY A 43 -13.85 4.19 5.31
C GLY A 43 -12.52 4.84 4.91
N THR A 44 -11.83 5.48 5.87
CA THR A 44 -10.49 6.05 5.68
C THR A 44 -9.47 4.95 5.40
N VAL A 45 -9.49 3.85 6.16
CA VAL A 45 -8.62 2.69 5.91
C VAL A 45 -8.82 2.13 4.50
N LYS A 46 -10.07 1.84 4.12
CA LYS A 46 -10.41 1.33 2.79
C LYS A 46 -9.90 2.26 1.69
N SER A 47 -10.13 3.56 1.81
CA SER A 47 -9.71 4.54 0.80
C SER A 47 -8.19 4.73 0.74
N ARG A 48 -7.48 4.70 1.88
CA ARG A 48 -6.00 4.73 1.93
C ARG A 48 -5.40 3.52 1.22
N ILE A 49 -5.90 2.32 1.50
CA ILE A 49 -5.40 1.07 0.87
C ILE A 49 -5.68 1.06 -0.64
N ALA A 50 -6.89 1.44 -1.05
CA ALA A 50 -7.23 1.52 -2.48
C ALA A 50 -6.31 2.49 -3.23
N ARG A 51 -6.10 3.70 -2.70
CA ARG A 51 -5.18 4.69 -3.30
C ARG A 51 -3.72 4.21 -3.27
N ALA A 52 -3.28 3.60 -2.17
CA ALA A 52 -1.94 3.04 -2.05
C ALA A 52 -1.65 2.01 -3.14
N ARG A 53 -2.56 1.05 -3.35
CA ARG A 53 -2.43 0.02 -4.40
C ARG A 53 -2.41 0.64 -5.79
N ALA A 54 -3.31 1.58 -6.08
CA ALA A 54 -3.34 2.27 -7.37
C ALA A 54 -2.03 3.00 -7.66
N ARG A 55 -1.46 3.70 -6.67
CA ARG A 55 -0.19 4.43 -6.80
C ARG A 55 1.01 3.52 -6.96
N VAL A 56 1.04 2.37 -6.28
CA VAL A 56 2.08 1.35 -6.48
C VAL A 56 1.97 0.76 -7.88
N GLN A 57 0.76 0.41 -8.33
CA GLN A 57 0.52 -0.12 -9.66
C GLN A 57 0.97 0.86 -10.75
N GLU A 58 0.58 2.15 -10.65
CA GLU A 58 0.99 3.21 -11.57
C GLU A 58 2.51 3.29 -11.68
N ARG A 59 3.23 3.26 -10.54
CA ARG A 59 4.70 3.29 -10.55
C ARG A 59 5.32 2.05 -11.15
N LEU A 60 4.81 0.85 -10.83
CA LEU A 60 5.33 -0.39 -11.40
C LEU A 60 5.14 -0.45 -12.92
N GLN A 61 4.05 0.13 -13.44
CA GLN A 61 3.81 0.24 -14.89
C GLN A 61 4.84 1.12 -15.61
N GLN A 62 5.54 2.03 -14.91
CA GLN A 62 6.64 2.81 -15.47
C GLN A 62 7.93 1.98 -15.65
N HIS A 63 7.93 0.71 -15.22
CA HIS A 63 9.06 -0.20 -15.34
C HIS A 63 8.65 -1.43 -16.19
N PRO A 64 8.82 -1.39 -17.53
CA PRO A 64 8.36 -2.42 -18.45
C PRO A 64 8.92 -3.82 -18.16
N ASP A 65 10.12 -3.89 -17.59
CA ASP A 65 10.80 -5.14 -17.26
C ASP A 65 10.20 -5.85 -16.03
N PHE A 66 9.34 -5.16 -15.27
CA PHE A 66 8.71 -5.76 -14.10
C PHE A 66 7.74 -6.89 -14.45
N PHE A 67 6.99 -6.71 -15.54
CA PHE A 67 5.95 -7.64 -16.01
C PHE A 67 6.43 -8.62 -17.09
N ARG A 68 7.72 -8.56 -17.46
CA ARG A 68 8.36 -9.58 -18.30
C ARG A 68 8.76 -10.81 -17.48
#